data_AF-A0AAW5KCL9-F1
#
_entry.id   AF-A0AAW5KCL9-F1
#
_cell.length_a   1.000
_cell.length_b   1.000
_cell.length_c   1.000
_cell.angle_alpha   90.00
_cell.angle_beta   90.00
_cell.angle_gamma   90.00
#
_symmetry.space_group_name_H-M   'P 1'
#
loop_
_entity.id
_entity.type
_entity.pdbx_description
1 polymer ?
#
loop_
_entity_poly.entity_id
_entity_poly.type
_entity_poly.pdbx_seq_one_letter_code
_entity_poly.pdbx_strand_id
1 'polypeptide(L)'
;MSCTKKGFSTNELQKQLGLKRYEPVWAMVHKLRRAMGNRDARYTLEGMIELDEGYFSVASKEIERGKGTRGRGAEGKQNVAVMAESTPLEDIETGKKEKHVRYFKARVLDSHQSEGI
;
A
#
# COMPACT_ATOMS: atom_id res chain seq x y z
N MET A 1 -15.19 -17.21 12.93
CA MET A 1 -14.80 -15.88 12.41
C MET A 1 -14.04 -16.10 11.11
N SER A 2 -14.67 -15.86 9.96
CA SER A 2 -14.00 -15.99 8.66
C SER A 2 -13.14 -14.74 8.45
N CYS A 3 -11.81 -14.88 8.51
CA CYS A 3 -10.89 -13.79 8.21
C CYS A 3 -10.56 -13.86 6.71
N THR A 4 -11.03 -12.89 5.94
CA THR A 4 -10.68 -12.75 4.52
C THR A 4 -9.19 -12.42 4.39
N LYS A 5 -8.52 -12.94 3.35
CA LYS A 5 -7.14 -12.57 3.02
C LYS A 5 -7.00 -11.10 2.56
N LYS A 6 -8.12 -10.40 2.37
CA LYS A 6 -8.17 -8.99 1.95
C LYS A 6 -8.14 -8.07 3.17
N GLY A 7 -7.72 -6.82 2.96
CA GLY A 7 -7.84 -5.80 3.99
C GLY A 7 -9.31 -5.57 4.39
N PHE A 8 -9.53 -5.23 5.67
CA PHE A 8 -10.87 -4.97 6.18
C PHE A 8 -11.50 -3.73 5.53
N SER A 9 -12.70 -3.91 5.00
CA SER A 9 -13.52 -2.76 4.61
C SER A 9 -14.06 -2.05 5.85
N THR A 10 -14.36 -0.76 5.72
CA THR A 10 -14.95 0.00 6.84
C THR A 10 -16.31 -0.58 7.26
N ASN A 11 -17.11 -1.08 6.30
CA ASN A 11 -18.39 -1.74 6.59
C ASN A 11 -18.21 -3.06 7.36
N GLU A 12 -17.16 -3.80 7.05
CA GLU A 12 -16.84 -5.03 7.77
C GLU A 12 -16.43 -4.74 9.21
N LEU A 13 -15.56 -3.74 9.42
CA LEU A 13 -15.20 -3.28 10.76
C LEU A 13 -16.41 -2.75 11.53
N GLN A 14 -17.32 -2.03 10.87
CA GLN A 14 -18.56 -1.58 11.50
C GLN A 14 -19.39 -2.75 12.02
N LYS A 15 -19.56 -3.81 11.20
CA LYS A 15 -20.29 -5.02 11.58
C LYS A 15 -19.61 -5.75 12.74
N GLN A 16 -18.29 -5.93 12.68
CA GLN A 16 -17.53 -6.61 13.73
C GLN A 16 -17.55 -5.84 15.06
N LEU A 17 -17.54 -4.51 15.02
CA LEU A 17 -17.60 -3.65 16.20
C LEU A 17 -19.03 -3.42 16.73
N GLY A 18 -20.07 -3.86 16.00
CA GLY A 18 -21.46 -3.65 16.39
C GLY A 18 -21.92 -2.18 16.38
N LEU A 19 -21.26 -1.31 15.61
CA LEU A 19 -21.54 0.13 15.62
C LEU A 19 -22.64 0.51 14.62
N LYS A 20 -23.62 1.31 15.06
CA LYS A 20 -24.76 1.70 14.21
C LYS A 20 -24.40 2.72 13.12
N ARG A 21 -23.45 3.63 13.37
CA ARG A 21 -23.08 4.72 12.44
C ARG A 21 -21.79 4.39 11.70
N TYR A 22 -21.78 4.58 10.38
CA TYR A 22 -20.63 4.33 9.53
C TYR A 22 -19.51 5.38 9.67
N GLU A 23 -19.90 6.66 9.68
CA GLU A 23 -18.97 7.81 9.70
C GLU A 23 -17.88 7.75 10.79
N PRO A 24 -18.17 7.46 12.07
CA PRO A 24 -17.13 7.36 13.09
C PRO A 24 -16.18 6.19 12.84
N VAL A 25 -16.69 5.05 12.33
CA VAL A 25 -15.86 3.89 11.98
C VAL A 25 -14.95 4.24 10.81
N TRP A 26 -15.48 4.94 9.80
CA TRP A 26 -14.72 5.42 8.66
C TRP A 26 -13.57 6.35 9.09
N ALA A 27 -13.87 7.33 9.94
CA ALA A 27 -12.87 8.26 10.45
C ALA A 27 -11.79 7.54 11.28
N MET A 28 -12.19 6.58 12.12
CA MET A 28 -11.27 5.76 12.90
C MET A 28 -10.32 4.94 12.02
N VAL A 29 -10.86 4.27 11.00
CA VAL A 29 -10.06 3.47 10.05
C VAL A 29 -9.05 4.34 9.31
N HIS A 30 -9.43 5.54 8.89
CA HIS A 30 -8.50 6.47 8.24
C HIS A 30 -7.38 6.93 9.18
N LYS A 31 -7.70 7.21 10.45
CA LYS A 31 -6.69 7.54 11.47
C LYS A 31 -5.71 6.39 11.69
N LEU A 32 -6.22 5.17 11.82
CA LEU A 32 -5.38 3.97 12.00
C LEU A 32 -4.46 3.74 10.80
N ARG A 33 -5.00 3.78 9.57
CA ARG A 33 -4.20 3.63 8.34
C ARG A 33 -3.12 4.72 8.22
N ARG A 34 -3.43 5.97 8.57
CA ARG A 34 -2.44 7.05 8.59
C ARG A 34 -1.36 6.80 9.63
N ALA A 35 -1.72 6.35 10.83
CA ALA A 35 -0.76 6.02 11.88
C ALA A 35 0.16 4.85 11.47
N MET A 36 -0.39 3.81 10.82
CA MET A 36 0.38 2.70 10.26
C MET A 36 1.37 3.20 9.19
N GLY A 37 0.90 3.99 8.22
CA GLY A 37 1.78 4.57 7.20
C GLY A 37 2.89 5.44 7.80
N ASN A 38 2.59 6.25 8.81
CA ASN A 38 3.58 7.07 9.52
C ASN A 38 4.59 6.25 10.33
N ARG A 39 4.23 5.04 10.77
CA ARG A 39 5.15 4.11 11.41
C ARG A 39 6.04 3.46 10.36
N ASP A 40 5.44 2.95 9.29
CA ASP A 40 6.16 2.23 8.24
C ASP A 40 7.14 3.15 7.50
N ALA A 41 6.82 4.45 7.38
CA ALA A 41 7.73 5.46 6.84
C ALA A 41 9.05 5.62 7.62
N ARG A 42 9.07 5.30 8.93
CA ARG A 42 10.25 5.40 9.80
C ARG A 42 11.21 4.23 9.65
N TYR A 43 10.78 3.12 9.05
CA TYR A 43 11.69 2.01 8.79
C TYR A 43 12.65 2.39 7.68
N THR A 44 13.94 2.18 7.95
CA THR A 44 15.00 2.17 6.95
C THR A 44 15.05 0.77 6.35
N LEU A 45 15.03 0.67 5.02
CA LEU A 45 15.21 -0.60 4.33
C LEU A 45 16.70 -0.89 4.22
N GLU A 46 17.10 -2.13 4.49
CA GLU A 46 18.51 -2.56 4.47
C GLU A 46 18.69 -3.82 3.61
N GLY A 47 19.92 -4.15 3.22
CA GLY A 47 20.20 -5.36 2.43
C GLY A 47 19.82 -5.23 0.95
N MET A 48 19.16 -6.25 0.39
CA MET A 48 18.73 -6.26 -1.01
C MET A 48 17.33 -5.66 -1.14
N ILE A 49 17.21 -4.56 -1.89
CA ILE A 49 15.95 -3.85 -2.09
C ILE A 49 15.49 -4.06 -3.52
N GLU A 50 14.28 -4.60 -3.68
CA GLU A 50 13.58 -4.66 -4.96
C GLU A 50 12.62 -3.47 -5.03
N LEU A 51 12.67 -2.71 -6.13
CA LEU A 51 11.84 -1.52 -6.38
C LEU A 51 10.98 -1.74 -7.62
N ASP A 52 9.69 -1.44 -7.50
CA ASP A 52 8.72 -1.51 -8.59
C ASP A 52 7.74 -0.31 -8.53
N GLU A 53 7.05 -0.03 -9.63
CA GLU A 53 6.04 1.02 -9.74
C GLU A 53 4.62 0.45 -9.73
N GLY A 54 3.76 1.02 -8.87
CA GLY A 54 2.36 0.67 -8.75
C GLY A 54 1.43 1.83 -9.11
N TYR A 55 0.32 1.53 -9.79
CA TYR A 55 -0.72 2.52 -10.13
C TYR A 55 -2.02 2.23 -9.39
N PHE A 56 -2.40 3.14 -8.49
CA PHE A 56 -3.62 3.03 -7.69
C PHE A 56 -4.72 3.94 -8.22
N SER A 57 -5.95 3.45 -8.23
CA SER A 57 -7.11 4.29 -8.55
C SER A 57 -7.46 5.16 -7.35
N VAL A 58 -7.45 6.47 -7.52
CA VAL A 58 -7.84 7.45 -6.51
C VAL A 58 -9.16 8.13 -6.89
N ALA A 59 -9.87 8.61 -5.87
CA ALA A 59 -11.10 9.37 -6.10
C ALA A 59 -10.76 10.67 -6.85
N SER A 60 -11.33 10.81 -8.04
CA SER A 60 -11.23 11.97 -8.94
C SER A 60 -12.65 12.32 -9.38
N LYS A 61 -12.91 13.58 -9.76
CA LYS A 61 -14.25 13.95 -10.21
C LYS A 61 -14.57 13.19 -11.50
N GLU A 62 -15.82 12.81 -11.67
CA GLU A 62 -16.25 12.03 -12.83
C GLU A 62 -16.04 12.80 -14.15
N ILE A 63 -16.19 14.13 -14.10
CA ILE A 63 -15.95 15.06 -15.22
C ILE A 63 -14.48 15.04 -15.67
N GLU A 64 -13.55 14.93 -14.71
CA GLU A 64 -12.11 14.85 -14.93
C GLU A 64 -11.73 13.49 -15.54
N ARG A 65 -12.31 12.39 -15.03
CA ARG A 65 -12.12 11.04 -15.61
C ARG A 65 -12.64 10.88 -17.04
N GLY A 66 -13.70 11.62 -17.40
CA GLY A 66 -14.30 11.57 -18.73
C GLY A 66 -13.57 12.39 -19.78
N LYS A 67 -12.85 13.45 -19.37
CA LYS A 67 -12.08 14.34 -20.25
C LYS A 67 -10.58 14.04 -20.27
N GLY A 68 -10.08 13.34 -19.25
CA GLY A 68 -8.66 13.03 -19.09
C GLY A 68 -8.16 11.87 -19.94
N THR A 69 -6.83 11.79 -20.04
CA THR A 69 -6.10 10.73 -20.71
C THR A 69 -6.40 9.36 -20.06
N ARG A 70 -6.43 8.27 -20.84
CA ARG A 70 -6.57 6.91 -20.30
C ARG A 70 -5.19 6.30 -20.05
N GLY A 71 -5.08 5.40 -19.07
CA GLY A 71 -3.83 4.68 -18.76
C GLY A 71 -3.08 5.24 -17.56
N ARG A 72 -1.74 5.15 -17.56
CA ARG A 72 -0.86 5.47 -16.41
C ARG A 72 -0.91 6.93 -15.96
N GLY A 73 -1.10 7.86 -16.90
CA GLY A 73 -1.23 9.31 -16.64
C GLY A 73 -2.67 9.80 -16.52
N ALA A 74 -3.63 8.92 -16.25
CA ALA A 74 -5.03 9.30 -16.16
C ALA A 74 -5.32 10.11 -14.89
N GLU A 75 -6.21 11.10 -15.02
CA GLU A 75 -6.75 11.85 -13.89
C GLU A 75 -7.59 10.89 -13.02
N GLY A 76 -7.02 10.45 -11.90
CA GLY A 76 -7.55 9.35 -11.07
C GLY A 76 -6.65 8.13 -10.94
N LYS A 77 -5.46 8.14 -11.55
CA LYS A 77 -4.39 7.16 -11.30
C LYS A 77 -3.24 7.84 -10.57
N GLN A 78 -2.90 7.29 -9.41
CA GLN A 78 -1.77 7.74 -8.61
C GLN A 78 -0.60 6.78 -8.80
N ASN A 79 0.56 7.31 -9.17
CA ASN A 79 1.80 6.55 -9.20
C ASN A 79 2.37 6.41 -7.78
N VAL A 80 2.85 5.21 -7.45
CA VAL A 80 3.37 4.84 -6.13
C VAL A 80 4.57 3.92 -6.33
N ALA A 81 5.75 4.34 -5.87
CA ALA A 81 6.90 3.46 -5.77
C ALA A 81 6.68 2.46 -4.62
N VAL A 82 6.89 1.18 -4.90
CA VAL A 82 6.84 0.09 -3.92
C VAL A 82 8.21 -0.52 -3.82
N MET A 83 8.75 -0.56 -2.60
CA MET A 83 10.04 -1.15 -2.28
C MET A 83 9.84 -2.30 -1.31
N ALA A 84 10.54 -3.40 -1.54
CA ALA A 84 10.56 -4.57 -0.67
C ALA A 84 12.01 -4.92 -0.29
N GLU A 85 12.27 -5.00 1.01
CA GLU A 85 13.53 -5.52 1.54
C GLU A 85 13.50 -7.05 1.54
N SER A 86 14.56 -7.66 0.99
CA SER A 86 14.77 -9.10 1.03
C SER A 86 16.13 -9.44 1.62
N THR A 87 16.15 -10.44 2.49
CA THR A 87 17.38 -11.04 3.02
C THR A 87 17.46 -12.47 2.50
N PRO A 88 18.53 -12.85 1.78
CA PRO A 88 18.73 -14.24 1.40
C PRO A 88 19.01 -15.06 2.66
N LEU A 89 18.32 -16.18 2.79
CA LEU A 89 18.54 -17.17 3.84
C LEU A 89 19.12 -18.41 3.19
N GLU A 90 20.14 -18.98 3.82
CA GLU A 90 20.73 -20.25 3.41
C GLU A 90 20.72 -21.21 4.61
N ASP A 91 20.13 -22.37 4.40
CA ASP A 91 20.18 -23.47 5.36
C ASP A 91 21.55 -24.16 5.24
N ILE A 92 22.30 -24.16 6.35
CA ILE A 92 23.67 -24.69 6.41
C ILE A 92 23.70 -26.21 6.22
N GLU A 93 22.64 -26.93 6.63
CA GLU A 93 22.59 -28.39 6.56
C GLU A 93 22.06 -28.86 5.20
N THR A 94 21.02 -28.19 4.67
CA THR A 94 20.36 -28.63 3.44
C THR A 94 20.83 -27.90 2.18
N GLY A 95 21.58 -26.80 2.33
CA GLY A 95 22.03 -25.92 1.24
C GLY A 95 20.90 -25.19 0.51
N LYS A 96 19.67 -25.23 1.05
CA LYS A 96 18.51 -24.58 0.44
C LYS A 96 18.60 -23.07 0.62
N LYS A 97 18.38 -22.34 -0.47
CA LYS A 97 18.33 -20.88 -0.50
C LYS A 97 16.89 -20.41 -0.55
N GLU A 98 16.52 -19.58 0.41
CA GLU A 98 15.23 -18.92 0.49
C GLU A 98 15.42 -17.40 0.59
N LYS A 99 14.33 -16.65 0.46
CA LYS A 99 14.33 -15.19 0.65
C LYS A 99 13.30 -14.84 1.71
N HIS A 100 13.72 -14.12 2.75
CA HIS A 100 12.80 -13.53 3.72
C HIS A 100 12.57 -12.06 3.39
N VAL A 101 11.30 -11.68 3.27
CA VAL A 101 10.90 -10.28 3.12
C VAL A 101 10.59 -9.66 4.48
N ARG A 102 11.19 -8.53 4.83
CA ARG A 102 11.04 -7.90 6.15
C ARG A 102 10.08 -6.72 6.13
N TYR A 103 10.47 -5.65 5.44
CA TYR A 103 9.70 -4.41 5.37
C TYR A 103 9.33 -4.09 3.93
N PHE A 104 8.12 -3.55 3.77
CA PHE A 104 7.67 -2.92 2.54
C PHE A 104 7.57 -1.41 2.76
N LYS A 105 7.93 -0.64 1.74
CA LYS A 105 7.79 0.81 1.76
C LYS A 105 7.09 1.27 0.49
N ALA A 106 5.97 1.96 0.67
CA ALA A 106 5.25 2.58 -0.42
C ALA A 106 5.37 4.10 -0.31
N ARG A 107 5.76 4.75 -1.41
CA ARG A 107 5.88 6.21 -1.52
C ARG A 107 5.05 6.69 -2.70
N VAL A 108 4.11 7.59 -2.42
CA VAL A 108 3.37 8.28 -3.47
C VAL A 108 4.35 9.18 -4.21
N LEU A 109 4.41 9.06 -5.54
CA LEU A 109 5.28 9.88 -6.38
C LEU A 109 4.49 11.06 -6.95
N ASP A 110 5.12 12.23 -6.98
CA ASP A 110 4.51 13.46 -7.52
C ASP A 110 4.60 13.53 -9.05
N SER A 111 5.56 12.82 -9.65
CA SER A 111 5.75 12.76 -11.09
C SER A 111 6.12 11.35 -11.57
N HIS A 112 6.07 11.14 -12.87
CA HIS A 112 6.51 9.90 -13.54
C HIS A 112 7.96 9.99 -14.04
N GLN A 113 8.71 10.99 -13.60
CA GLN A 113 10.11 11.15 -14.00
C GLN A 113 11.03 10.39 -13.06
N SER A 114 12.13 9.89 -13.61
CA SER A 114 13.14 9.14 -12.86
C SER A 114 13.79 9.94 -11.73
N GLU A 115 13.79 11.26 -11.82
CA GLU A 115 14.35 12.16 -10.80
C GLU A 115 13.53 12.21 -9.50
N GLY A 116 12.28 11.73 -9.53
CA GLY A 116 11.37 11.73 -8.38
C GLY A 116 11.36 10.46 -7.53
N ILE A 117 12.21 9.47 -7.87
CA ILE A 117 12.29 8.16 -7.19
C ILE A 117 13.37 8.16 -6.12
#